data_AF-A0A0Q4DW39-F1
#
_entry.id   AF-A0A0Q4DW39-F1
#
_cell.length_a   1.000
_cell.length_b   1.000
_cell.length_c   1.000
_cell.angle_alpha   90.00
_cell.angle_beta   90.00
_cell.angle_gamma   90.00
#
_symmetry.space_group_name_H-M   'P 1'
#
loop_
_entity.id
_entity.type
_entity.pdbx_description
1 polymer ?
#
loop_
_entity_poly.entity_id
_entity_poly.type
_entity_poly.pdbx_seq_one_letter_code
_entity_poly.pdbx_strand_id
1 'polypeptide(L)'
;MHDAANLETNMLGPVLADRSCGDCTACCTVLQVASPDFAKPAGVPCAHLTANGCGIHAVRPHICRTWFCVWRRQADLPDAARPDRSGLLVSMNFVPKPQNCFEGVSINVRLLAGSDAIENGMAARVLDVLCEYLIPVWFSDGDKKMLMHPTPDIARPVLSGAPAPAELQDEVAAWREQYGMFVPGR
;
A
#
# COMPACT_ATOMS: atom_id res chain seq x y z
N MET A 1 15.52 8.38 2.78
CA MET A 1 15.18 7.42 1.69
C MET A 1 15.73 6.02 1.96
N HIS A 2 16.97 5.86 2.47
CA HIS A 2 17.47 4.55 2.93
C HIS A 2 16.57 3.91 4.00
N ASP A 3 16.03 4.71 4.92
CA ASP A 3 15.19 4.20 6.02
C ASP A 3 13.85 3.60 5.53
N ALA A 4 13.24 4.20 4.49
CA ALA A 4 11.97 3.71 3.96
C ALA A 4 12.12 2.38 3.21
N ALA A 5 13.18 2.23 2.41
CA ALA A 5 13.45 0.97 1.69
C ALA A 5 13.78 -0.17 2.66
N ASN A 6 14.49 0.12 3.76
CA ASN A 6 14.76 -0.84 4.82
C ASN A 6 13.45 -1.23 5.54
N LEU A 7 12.59 -0.25 5.83
CA LEU A 7 11.30 -0.51 6.49
C LEU A 7 10.33 -1.32 5.62
N GLU A 8 10.21 -1.01 4.33
CA GLU A 8 9.42 -1.81 3.39
C GLU A 8 9.92 -3.25 3.31
N THR A 9 11.25 -3.45 3.31
CA THR A 9 11.83 -4.78 3.25
C THR A 9 11.59 -5.55 4.54
N ASN A 10 11.65 -4.88 5.70
CA ASN A 10 11.33 -5.49 6.99
C ASN A 10 9.84 -5.87 7.11
N MET A 11 8.94 -5.09 6.52
CA MET A 11 7.49 -5.32 6.63
C MET A 11 6.91 -6.22 5.54
N LEU A 12 7.39 -6.13 4.31
CA LEU A 12 6.84 -6.85 3.14
C LEU A 12 7.79 -7.86 2.54
N GLY A 13 9.04 -7.93 3.02
CA GLY A 13 10.08 -8.73 2.40
C GLY A 13 10.79 -8.04 1.23
N PRO A 14 11.80 -8.72 0.65
CA PRO A 14 12.60 -8.18 -0.43
C PRO A 14 11.78 -8.04 -1.72
N VAL A 15 12.31 -7.30 -2.68
CA VAL A 15 11.75 -7.27 -4.04
C VAL A 15 11.95 -8.64 -4.69
N LEU A 16 10.88 -9.21 -5.21
CA LEU A 16 10.86 -10.53 -5.84
C LEU A 16 11.60 -10.49 -7.18
N ALA A 17 12.59 -11.35 -7.37
CA ALA A 17 13.44 -11.34 -8.57
C ALA A 17 12.74 -11.90 -9.82
N ASP A 18 11.76 -12.78 -9.63
CA ASP A 18 10.98 -13.47 -10.66
C ASP A 18 9.82 -12.63 -11.21
N ARG A 19 9.41 -11.58 -10.49
CA ARG A 19 8.42 -10.63 -10.96
C ARG A 19 9.09 -9.44 -11.65
N SER A 20 8.45 -8.90 -12.68
CA SER A 20 8.90 -7.67 -13.35
C SER A 20 7.72 -6.77 -13.68
N CYS A 21 7.96 -5.46 -13.81
CA CYS A 21 6.90 -4.53 -14.15
C CYS A 21 6.34 -4.79 -15.55
N GLY A 22 7.11 -5.34 -16.50
CA GLY A 22 6.72 -5.49 -17.91
C GLY A 22 6.11 -4.20 -18.48
N ASP A 23 4.97 -4.33 -19.16
CA ASP A 23 4.22 -3.20 -19.74
C ASP A 23 3.32 -2.43 -18.73
N CYS A 24 3.36 -2.77 -17.44
CA CYS A 24 2.49 -2.14 -16.44
C CYS A 24 2.96 -0.72 -16.16
N THR A 25 2.04 0.24 -16.31
CA THR A 25 2.31 1.67 -16.19
C THR A 25 1.49 2.35 -15.08
N ALA A 26 0.78 1.56 -14.26
CA ALA A 26 -0.16 2.08 -13.27
C ALA A 26 0.46 3.13 -12.33
N CYS A 27 1.65 2.87 -11.78
CA CYS A 27 2.32 3.84 -10.89
C CYS A 27 2.73 5.14 -11.60
N CYS A 28 3.04 5.08 -12.90
CA CYS A 28 3.41 6.26 -13.70
C CYS A 28 2.22 7.21 -13.94
N THR A 29 0.98 6.73 -13.82
CA THR A 29 -0.23 7.55 -13.96
C THR A 29 -0.81 7.89 -12.60
N VAL A 30 -1.01 6.89 -11.74
CA VAL A 30 -1.84 7.00 -10.54
C VAL A 30 -1.17 7.79 -9.42
N LEU A 31 0.11 7.51 -9.13
CA LEU A 31 0.76 8.05 -7.94
C LEU A 31 1.25 9.48 -8.16
N GLN A 32 1.20 10.28 -7.10
CA GLN A 32 1.98 11.51 -7.03
C GLN A 32 3.45 11.15 -6.89
N VAL A 33 4.33 11.87 -7.58
CA VAL A 33 5.76 11.85 -7.34
C VAL A 33 6.18 13.24 -6.91
N ALA A 34 6.88 13.32 -5.78
CA ALA A 34 7.40 14.57 -5.24
C ALA A 34 8.82 14.30 -4.70
N SER A 35 9.77 14.06 -5.61
CA SER A 35 11.18 13.90 -5.28
C SER A 35 11.99 15.11 -5.78
N PRO A 36 13.19 15.35 -5.22
CA PRO A 36 14.03 16.46 -5.65
C PRO A 36 14.39 16.44 -7.14
N ASP A 37 14.47 15.24 -7.73
CA ASP A 37 14.88 15.00 -9.12
C ASP A 37 13.71 14.84 -10.10
N PHE A 38 12.47 14.66 -9.61
CA PHE A 38 11.29 14.51 -10.45
C PHE A 38 10.00 14.75 -9.67
N ALA A 39 9.06 15.47 -10.29
CA ALA A 39 7.75 15.71 -9.72
C ALA A 39 6.64 15.47 -10.75
N LYS A 40 5.53 14.91 -10.27
CA LYS A 40 4.35 14.60 -11.07
C LYS A 40 3.10 14.61 -10.18
N PRO A 41 2.00 15.28 -10.58
CA PRO A 41 0.73 15.16 -9.87
C PRO A 41 0.17 13.73 -9.92
N ALA A 42 -0.63 13.34 -8.92
CA ALA A 42 -1.41 12.11 -8.98
C ALA A 42 -2.41 12.14 -10.15
N GLY A 43 -2.70 10.99 -10.73
CA GLY A 43 -3.65 10.85 -11.86
C GLY A 43 -3.17 11.40 -13.21
N VAL A 44 -2.12 12.23 -13.24
CA VAL A 44 -1.54 12.75 -14.50
C VAL A 44 -0.51 11.75 -15.04
N PRO A 45 -0.60 11.33 -16.32
CA PRO A 45 0.42 10.49 -16.95
C PRO A 45 1.81 11.12 -16.85
N CYS A 46 2.82 10.30 -16.52
CA CYS A 46 4.21 10.74 -16.52
C CYS A 46 4.63 11.25 -17.91
N ALA A 47 5.38 12.36 -17.97
CA ALA A 47 5.88 12.92 -19.23
C ALA A 47 6.80 11.96 -20.03
N HIS A 48 7.34 10.93 -19.36
CA HIS A 48 8.17 9.89 -20.00
C HIS A 48 7.40 8.59 -20.29
N LEU A 49 6.09 8.57 -20.08
CA LEU A 49 5.25 7.41 -20.37
C LEU A 49 5.11 7.23 -21.89
N THR A 50 5.33 6.01 -22.36
CA THR A 50 5.09 5.59 -23.75
C THR A 50 4.05 4.47 -23.77
N ALA A 51 3.69 3.99 -24.97
CA ALA A 51 2.72 2.90 -25.11
C ALA A 51 3.11 1.62 -24.35
N ASN A 52 4.42 1.34 -24.24
CA ASN A 52 4.93 0.08 -23.67
C ASN A 52 5.83 0.33 -22.43
N GLY A 53 5.53 1.36 -21.62
CA GLY A 53 6.28 1.63 -20.40
C GLY A 53 7.02 2.97 -20.38
N CYS A 54 8.18 3.01 -19.74
CA CYS A 54 8.94 4.25 -19.56
C CYS A 54 9.95 4.46 -20.70
N GLY A 55 9.84 5.57 -21.44
CA GLY A 55 10.76 5.93 -22.53
C GLY A 55 12.19 6.22 -22.07
N ILE A 56 12.41 6.45 -20.78
CA ILE A 56 13.73 6.66 -20.17
C ILE A 56 14.09 5.56 -19.17
N HIS A 57 13.56 4.34 -19.31
CA HIS A 57 13.64 3.26 -18.32
C HIS A 57 15.04 3.07 -17.69
N ALA A 58 16.09 3.09 -18.51
CA ALA A 58 17.49 2.95 -18.06
C ALA A 58 17.97 4.07 -17.13
N VAL A 59 17.48 5.29 -17.34
CA VAL A 59 17.94 6.51 -16.64
C VAL A 59 16.85 7.15 -15.77
N ARG A 60 15.77 6.42 -15.45
CA ARG A 60 14.63 6.89 -14.64
C ARG A 60 15.04 7.62 -13.36
N PRO A 61 14.28 8.60 -12.87
CA PRO A 61 14.52 9.23 -11.57
C PRO A 61 14.74 8.21 -10.43
N HIS A 62 15.50 8.58 -9.40
CA HIS A 62 15.87 7.66 -8.30
C HIS A 62 14.63 7.02 -7.69
N ILE A 63 13.61 7.82 -7.39
CA ILE A 63 12.34 7.35 -6.82
C ILE A 63 11.65 6.28 -7.68
N CYS A 64 11.72 6.40 -9.00
CA CYS A 64 11.12 5.42 -9.91
C CYS A 64 11.92 4.11 -10.00
N ARG A 65 13.18 4.10 -9.56
CA ARG A 65 14.04 2.89 -9.53
C ARG A 65 13.99 2.17 -8.18
N THR A 66 13.66 2.88 -7.11
CA THR A 66 13.68 2.34 -5.75
C THR A 66 12.30 2.09 -5.15
N TRP A 67 11.24 2.61 -5.77
CA TRP A 67 9.86 2.33 -5.36
C TRP A 67 9.30 1.07 -6.03
N PHE A 68 8.61 0.24 -5.25
CA PHE A 68 7.98 -1.00 -5.72
C PHE A 68 6.57 -1.15 -5.13
N CYS A 69 5.59 -1.51 -5.96
CA CYS A 69 4.24 -1.86 -5.46
C CYS A 69 4.30 -3.17 -4.65
N VAL A 70 3.29 -3.42 -3.81
CA VAL A 70 3.26 -4.62 -2.95
C VAL A 70 3.29 -5.91 -3.77
N TRP A 71 2.71 -5.94 -4.97
CA TRP A 71 2.82 -7.09 -5.89
C TRP A 71 4.28 -7.43 -6.27
N ARG A 72 5.21 -6.45 -6.27
CA ARG A 72 6.64 -6.72 -6.52
C ARG A 72 7.36 -7.29 -5.28
N ARG A 73 6.72 -7.37 -4.12
CA ARG A 73 7.30 -7.81 -2.85
C ARG A 73 6.59 -9.03 -2.23
N GLN A 74 5.27 -9.13 -2.38
CA GLN A 74 4.48 -10.19 -1.75
C GLN A 74 4.18 -11.37 -2.68
N ALA A 75 4.80 -12.52 -2.37
CA ALA A 75 4.69 -13.73 -3.17
C ALA A 75 3.30 -14.37 -3.09
N ASP A 76 2.61 -14.17 -1.95
CA ASP A 76 1.28 -14.72 -1.69
C ASP A 76 0.19 -14.05 -2.56
N LEU A 77 0.45 -12.84 -3.07
CA LEU A 77 -0.43 -12.21 -4.05
C LEU A 77 -0.35 -12.94 -5.40
N PRO A 78 -1.48 -13.26 -6.06
CA PRO A 78 -1.45 -13.94 -7.35
C PRO A 78 -0.84 -13.06 -8.45
N ASP A 79 -0.35 -13.66 -9.53
CA ASP A 79 0.17 -12.93 -10.70
C ASP A 79 -0.89 -12.01 -11.35
N ALA A 80 -2.17 -12.40 -11.26
CA ALA A 80 -3.29 -11.57 -11.69
C ALA A 80 -3.48 -10.29 -10.84
N ALA A 81 -2.88 -10.20 -9.65
CA ALA A 81 -2.88 -8.99 -8.82
C ALA A 81 -1.92 -7.90 -9.34
N ARG A 82 -1.17 -8.14 -10.43
CA ARG A 82 -0.39 -7.08 -11.10
C ARG A 82 -1.31 -5.92 -11.50
N PRO A 83 -0.95 -4.64 -11.29
CA PRO A 83 -1.93 -3.56 -11.34
C PRO A 83 -2.69 -3.35 -12.65
N ASP A 84 -2.03 -3.55 -13.79
CA ASP A 84 -2.63 -3.44 -15.12
C ASP A 84 -3.56 -4.62 -15.46
N ARG A 85 -3.51 -5.71 -14.69
CA ARG A 85 -4.36 -6.90 -14.85
C ARG A 85 -5.51 -6.94 -13.86
N SER A 86 -5.25 -6.54 -12.62
CA SER A 86 -6.24 -6.54 -11.55
C SER A 86 -7.11 -5.30 -11.51
N GLY A 87 -6.64 -4.19 -12.07
CA GLY A 87 -7.28 -2.89 -11.84
C GLY A 87 -7.13 -2.40 -10.39
N LEU A 88 -6.12 -2.92 -9.65
CA LEU A 88 -5.78 -2.50 -8.29
C LEU A 88 -4.31 -2.10 -8.20
N LEU A 89 -4.02 -0.94 -7.61
CA LEU A 89 -2.67 -0.56 -7.21
C LEU A 89 -2.51 -0.72 -5.70
N VAL A 90 -1.65 -1.65 -5.30
CA VAL A 90 -1.34 -1.88 -3.88
C VAL A 90 0.02 -1.25 -3.54
N SER A 91 0.06 -0.31 -2.60
CA SER A 91 1.28 0.38 -2.16
C SER A 91 1.48 0.30 -0.65
N MET A 92 2.74 0.34 -0.20
CA MET A 92 3.06 0.68 1.18
C MET A 92 3.11 2.20 1.32
N ASN A 93 2.48 2.73 2.35
CA ASN A 93 2.37 4.15 2.63
C ASN A 93 3.00 4.48 3.97
N PHE A 94 3.74 5.59 4.00
CA PHE A 94 4.37 6.15 5.19
C PHE A 94 3.88 7.59 5.37
N VAL A 95 3.15 7.85 6.45
CA VAL A 95 2.60 9.18 6.74
C VAL A 95 3.26 9.68 8.03
N PRO A 96 4.20 10.64 7.95
CA PRO A 96 4.95 11.12 9.12
C PRO A 96 4.08 11.77 10.21
N LYS A 97 2.96 12.37 9.81
CA LYS A 97 1.98 13.01 10.70
C LYS A 97 0.59 12.44 10.41
N PRO A 98 0.33 11.19 10.85
CA PRO A 98 -0.92 10.53 10.54
C PRO A 98 -2.06 11.08 11.40
N GLN A 99 -3.31 10.96 10.95
CA GLN A 99 -4.47 11.38 11.75
C GLN A 99 -4.75 10.41 12.90
N ASN A 100 -4.35 9.15 12.72
CA ASN A 100 -4.45 8.08 13.71
C ASN A 100 -3.33 7.06 13.49
N CYS A 101 -3.10 6.17 14.46
CA CYS A 101 -1.96 5.26 14.43
C CYS A 101 -1.93 4.30 13.22
N PHE A 102 -3.09 3.98 12.65
CA PHE A 102 -3.21 3.06 11.50
C PHE A 102 -2.87 3.71 10.15
N GLU A 103 -2.60 5.01 10.10
CA GLU A 103 -2.18 5.68 8.88
C GLU A 103 -0.67 5.87 8.78
N GLY A 104 0.06 5.77 9.91
CA GLY A 104 1.49 6.06 9.98
C GLY A 104 2.32 5.16 9.07
N VAL A 105 2.06 3.86 9.13
CA VAL A 105 2.59 2.85 8.20
C VAL A 105 1.46 1.90 7.83
N SER A 106 1.13 1.81 6.55
CA SER A 106 -0.02 1.03 6.11
C SER A 106 0.09 0.56 4.66
N ILE A 107 -0.63 -0.52 4.34
CA ILE A 107 -0.87 -0.93 2.96
C ILE A 107 -2.10 -0.19 2.45
N ASN A 108 -2.01 0.41 1.27
CA ASN A 108 -3.14 1.00 0.58
C ASN A 108 -3.46 0.20 -0.69
N VAL A 109 -4.66 -0.38 -0.73
CA VAL A 109 -5.26 -0.98 -1.93
C VAL A 109 -6.09 0.10 -2.61
N ARG A 110 -5.71 0.49 -3.82
CA ARG A 110 -6.41 1.52 -4.60
C ARG A 110 -7.05 0.92 -5.84
N LEU A 111 -8.35 1.12 -6.00
CA LEU A 111 -9.06 0.84 -7.23
C LEU A 111 -8.61 1.80 -8.34
N LEU A 112 -8.29 1.24 -9.51
CA LEU A 112 -7.96 2.03 -10.69
C LEU A 112 -9.24 2.51 -11.38
N ALA A 113 -9.20 3.71 -11.97
CA ALA A 113 -10.34 4.28 -12.67
C ALA A 113 -10.85 3.34 -13.78
N GLY A 114 -12.15 3.08 -13.79
CA GLY A 114 -12.81 2.19 -14.76
C GLY A 114 -12.61 0.69 -14.50
N SER A 115 -12.00 0.31 -13.38
CA SER A 115 -11.83 -1.08 -12.96
C SER A 115 -13.13 -1.69 -12.42
N ASP A 116 -13.32 -2.99 -12.66
CA ASP A 116 -14.38 -3.83 -12.10
C ASP A 116 -13.86 -4.79 -11.01
N ALA A 117 -12.70 -4.48 -10.40
CA ALA A 117 -12.00 -5.36 -9.47
C ALA A 117 -12.81 -5.74 -8.21
N ILE A 118 -13.79 -4.92 -7.85
CA ILE A 118 -14.69 -5.21 -6.73
C ILE A 118 -15.71 -6.26 -7.19
N GLU A 119 -16.37 -6.01 -8.31
CA GLU A 119 -17.42 -6.84 -8.89
C GLU A 119 -16.90 -8.23 -9.31
N ASN A 120 -15.69 -8.28 -9.87
CA ASN A 120 -15.08 -9.53 -10.33
C ASN A 120 -14.37 -10.32 -9.20
N GLY A 121 -14.39 -9.81 -7.96
CA GLY A 121 -13.84 -10.47 -6.77
C GLY A 121 -12.32 -10.37 -6.60
N MET A 122 -11.60 -9.66 -7.48
CA MET A 122 -10.16 -9.48 -7.35
C MET A 122 -9.78 -8.71 -6.08
N ALA A 123 -10.57 -7.70 -5.70
CA ALA A 123 -10.35 -6.93 -4.47
C ALA A 123 -10.43 -7.82 -3.22
N ALA A 124 -11.42 -8.71 -3.16
CA ALA A 124 -11.56 -9.67 -2.06
C ALA A 124 -10.32 -10.57 -1.96
N ARG A 125 -9.89 -11.19 -3.07
CA ARG A 125 -8.70 -12.06 -3.10
C ARG A 125 -7.42 -11.35 -2.65
N VAL A 126 -7.25 -10.08 -3.03
CA VAL A 126 -6.11 -9.28 -2.60
C VAL A 126 -6.20 -8.99 -1.09
N LEU A 127 -7.39 -8.64 -0.58
CA LEU A 127 -7.59 -8.37 0.84
C LEU A 127 -7.40 -9.63 1.69
N ASP A 128 -7.86 -10.80 1.24
CA ASP A 128 -7.67 -12.08 1.93
C ASP A 128 -6.18 -12.39 2.19
N VAL A 129 -5.28 -11.93 1.31
CA VAL A 129 -3.83 -12.07 1.52
C VAL A 129 -3.31 -10.98 2.45
N LEU A 130 -3.67 -9.72 2.19
CA LEU A 130 -3.07 -8.59 2.88
C LEU A 130 -3.52 -8.43 4.34
N CYS A 131 -4.73 -8.88 4.67
CA CYS A 131 -5.31 -8.78 6.00
C CYS A 131 -4.80 -9.86 6.98
N GLU A 132 -3.91 -10.75 6.54
CA GLU A 132 -3.27 -11.76 7.40
C GLU A 132 -2.01 -11.22 8.11
N TYR A 133 -1.50 -10.07 7.66
CA TYR A 133 -0.33 -9.43 8.28
C TYR A 133 -0.77 -8.39 9.29
N LEU A 134 0.03 -8.22 10.36
CA LEU A 134 -0.14 -7.17 11.36
C LEU A 134 0.25 -5.79 10.79
N ILE A 135 -0.37 -5.38 9.67
CA ILE A 135 -0.14 -4.12 8.96
C ILE A 135 -1.50 -3.55 8.57
N PRO A 136 -1.83 -2.28 8.88
CA PRO A 136 -3.12 -1.72 8.54
C PRO A 136 -3.33 -1.75 7.03
N VAL A 137 -4.49 -2.23 6.59
CA VAL A 137 -4.86 -2.27 5.18
C VAL A 137 -6.00 -1.30 4.96
N TRP A 138 -5.77 -0.31 4.09
CA TRP A 138 -6.78 0.65 3.68
C TRP A 138 -7.18 0.41 2.24
N PHE A 139 -8.48 0.30 1.97
CA PHE A 139 -9.01 0.29 0.62
C PHE A 139 -9.47 1.70 0.20
N SER A 140 -9.22 2.09 -1.06
CA SER A 140 -9.77 3.31 -1.64
C SER A 140 -10.33 3.05 -3.03
N ASP A 141 -11.58 3.46 -3.25
CA ASP A 141 -12.28 3.39 -4.53
C ASP A 141 -12.07 4.62 -5.43
N GLY A 142 -11.30 5.60 -4.95
CA GLY A 142 -11.09 6.90 -5.60
C GLY A 142 -11.81 8.05 -4.89
N ASP A 143 -12.92 7.77 -4.22
CA ASP A 143 -13.74 8.76 -3.51
C ASP A 143 -13.63 8.62 -1.99
N LYS A 144 -13.63 7.38 -1.51
CA LYS A 144 -13.58 7.02 -0.10
C LYS A 144 -12.32 6.24 0.21
N LYS A 145 -11.94 6.28 1.49
CA LYS A 145 -10.89 5.46 2.07
C LYS A 145 -11.46 4.73 3.28
N MET A 146 -11.29 3.42 3.33
CA MET A 146 -11.90 2.53 4.33
C MET A 146 -10.80 1.66 4.96
N LEU A 147 -10.80 1.54 6.29
CA LEU A 147 -9.91 0.62 6.99
C LEU A 147 -10.48 -0.79 6.86
N MET A 148 -9.76 -1.67 6.16
CA MET A 148 -10.14 -3.07 5.97
C MET A 148 -9.51 -3.97 7.04
N HIS A 149 -8.32 -3.62 7.51
CA HIS A 149 -7.61 -4.34 8.57
C HIS A 149 -6.85 -3.34 9.46
N PRO A 150 -6.90 -3.46 10.80
CA PRO A 150 -7.70 -4.44 11.53
C PRO A 150 -9.21 -4.17 11.44
N THR A 151 -10.01 -5.15 11.83
CA THR A 151 -11.48 -5.05 11.87
C THR A 151 -11.93 -4.02 12.92
N PRO A 152 -13.17 -3.48 12.82
CA PRO A 152 -13.62 -2.38 13.70
C PRO A 152 -13.64 -2.69 15.21
N ASP A 153 -13.88 -3.93 15.58
CA ASP A 153 -13.85 -4.47 16.95
C ASP A 153 -12.44 -4.45 17.57
N ILE A 154 -11.40 -4.48 16.75
CA ILE A 154 -10.00 -4.31 17.17
C ILE A 154 -9.57 -2.85 17.03
N ALA A 155 -9.89 -2.22 15.90
CA ALA A 155 -9.49 -0.85 15.61
C ALA A 155 -10.02 0.14 16.67
N ARG A 156 -11.28 -0.01 17.11
CA ARG A 156 -11.90 0.90 18.08
C ARG A 156 -11.20 0.88 19.46
N PRO A 157 -10.94 -0.27 20.10
CA PRO A 157 -10.13 -0.32 21.32
C PRO A 157 -8.72 0.24 21.14
N VAL A 158 -8.04 -0.06 20.03
CA VAL A 158 -6.69 0.46 19.77
C VAL A 158 -6.69 1.99 19.73
N LEU A 159 -7.63 2.58 18.99
CA LEU A 159 -7.74 4.03 18.82
C LEU A 159 -8.19 4.76 20.08
N SER A 160 -9.14 4.19 20.82
CA SER A 160 -9.72 4.85 22.00
C SER A 160 -8.93 4.61 23.30
N GLY A 161 -8.07 3.59 23.34
CA GLY A 161 -7.45 3.12 24.58
C GLY A 161 -8.40 2.33 25.50
N ALA A 162 -9.67 2.12 25.11
CA ALA A 162 -10.64 1.38 25.90
C ALA A 162 -10.22 -0.10 26.09
N PRO A 163 -10.67 -0.79 27.15
CA PRO A 163 -10.44 -2.22 27.30
C PRO A 163 -10.90 -3.02 26.07
N ALA A 164 -10.11 -4.00 25.66
CA ALA A 164 -10.48 -4.92 24.59
C ALA A 164 -11.48 -5.97 25.09
N PRO A 165 -12.39 -6.47 24.24
CA PRO A 165 -13.15 -7.70 24.50
C PRO A 165 -12.20 -8.84 24.89
N ALA A 166 -12.64 -9.74 25.78
CA ALA A 166 -11.77 -10.77 26.37
C ALA A 166 -11.10 -11.65 25.30
N GLU A 167 -11.86 -11.99 24.27
CA GLU A 167 -11.44 -12.81 23.13
C GLU A 167 -10.46 -12.10 22.17
N LEU A 168 -10.35 -10.76 22.23
CA LEU A 168 -9.49 -9.95 21.35
C LEU A 168 -8.35 -9.25 22.11
N GLN A 169 -8.13 -9.58 23.39
CA GLN A 169 -7.14 -8.89 24.24
C GLN A 169 -5.73 -8.95 23.66
N ASP A 170 -5.30 -10.15 23.27
CA ASP A 170 -3.95 -10.37 22.76
C ASP A 170 -3.72 -9.66 21.42
N GLU A 171 -4.72 -9.70 20.53
CA GLU A 171 -4.63 -9.05 19.23
C GLU A 171 -4.60 -7.52 19.37
N VAL A 172 -5.49 -6.94 20.17
CA VAL A 172 -5.48 -5.50 20.46
C VAL A 172 -4.16 -5.06 21.11
N ALA A 173 -3.58 -5.90 22.00
CA ALA A 173 -2.28 -5.63 22.60
C ALA A 173 -1.16 -5.59 21.56
N ALA A 174 -1.11 -6.57 20.64
CA ALA A 174 -0.13 -6.60 19.56
C ALA A 174 -0.21 -5.35 18.66
N TRP A 175 -1.42 -4.93 18.29
CA TRP A 175 -1.63 -3.69 17.53
C TRP A 175 -1.12 -2.44 18.27
N ARG A 176 -1.40 -2.34 19.57
CA ARG A 176 -0.95 -1.22 20.41
C ARG A 176 0.56 -1.19 20.60
N GLU A 177 1.19 -2.35 20.70
CA GLU A 177 2.64 -2.47 20.79
C GLU A 177 3.28 -1.99 19.49
N GLN A 178 2.87 -2.54 18.34
CA GLN A 178 3.49 -2.22 17.06
C GLN A 178 3.22 -0.77 16.60
N TYR A 179 2.01 -0.25 16.82
CA TYR A 179 1.60 1.07 16.31
C TYR A 179 1.55 2.17 17.38
N GLY A 180 1.95 1.86 18.61
CA GLY A 180 1.91 2.78 19.75
C GLY A 180 2.73 4.07 19.52
N MET A 181 3.78 4.02 18.71
CA MET A 181 4.61 5.19 18.35
C MET A 181 3.86 6.24 17.52
N PHE A 182 2.75 5.88 16.90
CA PHE A 182 1.93 6.78 16.07
C PHE A 182 0.68 7.31 16.79
N VAL A 183 0.51 7.00 18.08
CA VAL A 183 -0.61 7.51 18.89
C VAL A 183 -0.28 8.94 19.33
N PRO A 184 -1.13 9.95 19.03
CA PRO A 184 -0.88 11.33 19.45
C PRO A 184 -0.86 11.48 20.99
N GLY A 185 0.14 12.20 21.52
CA GLY A 185 0.17 12.58 22.94
C GLY A 185 0.74 11.53 23.91
N ARG A 186 1.49 10.55 23.40
CA ARG A 186 2.43 9.76 24.20
C ARG A 186 3.82 10.42 24.17
#